data_AF-A0A8T2SMV5-F1
#
_entry.id   AF-A0A8T2SMV5-F1
#
_cell.length_a   1.000
_cell.length_b   1.000
_cell.length_c   1.000
_cell.angle_alpha   90.00
_cell.angle_beta   90.00
_cell.angle_gamma   90.00
#
_symmetry.space_group_name_H-M   'P 1'
#
loop_
_entity.id
_entity.type
_entity.pdbx_description
1 polymer ?
#
loop_
_entity_poly.entity_id
_entity_poly.type
_entity_poly.pdbx_seq_one_letter_code
_entity_poly.pdbx_strand_id
1 'polypeptide(L)'
;MGSEGKILEMSSEKALDGVEGDGKTHIEDNAWVPTEFVHEPPILTVTQRKGSFCQIDAGFSVPLPPDDVYNIITDPNNRRVFKNIKEVAYRKVLQDDGNKQLVEVEQIGRWQFLFLSGTFSCRVLVEQDRRAHSMVFDLVRQGMMKKFSGSWKIDEFSPSKASNDCESQVTSESKGSEKQASVGSWITFNQVVEPAIIPPWPLNGYVRGVTAKIVREILGDLQRECIRLADSIKSDGVTASTSYDVNPSCPCS
;
A
#
# COMPACT_ATOMS: atom_id res chain seq x y z
N MET A 1 -17.70 -41.56 21.91
CA MET A 1 -17.41 -40.64 23.03
C MET A 1 -15.91 -40.40 23.01
N GLY A 2 -15.34 -39.24 22.74
CA GLY A 2 -15.79 -37.92 22.30
C GLY A 2 -14.53 -37.21 21.82
N SER A 3 -14.63 -36.44 20.73
CA SER A 3 -13.54 -35.62 20.22
C SER A 3 -13.28 -34.45 21.17
N GLU A 4 -12.01 -34.19 21.51
CA GLU A 4 -11.61 -32.85 21.94
C GLU A 4 -10.65 -32.27 20.91
N GLY A 5 -11.27 -31.56 19.96
CA GLY A 5 -10.56 -30.64 19.09
C GLY A 5 -10.01 -29.50 19.94
N LYS A 6 -8.70 -29.30 19.87
CA LYS A 6 -8.03 -28.16 20.46
C LYS A 6 -8.35 -26.95 19.59
N ILE A 7 -9.40 -26.23 19.95
CA ILE A 7 -9.75 -24.91 19.42
C ILE A 7 -8.55 -24.00 19.71
N LEU A 8 -7.86 -23.57 18.64
CA LEU A 8 -6.90 -22.48 18.71
C LEU A 8 -7.71 -21.20 18.94
N GLU A 9 -7.68 -20.73 20.17
CA GLU A 9 -8.28 -19.48 20.61
C GLU A 9 -7.61 -18.31 19.84
N MET A 10 -8.32 -17.83 18.82
CA MET A 10 -8.04 -16.56 18.14
C MET A 10 -8.54 -15.41 19.02
N SER A 11 -7.65 -14.70 19.71
CA SER A 11 -7.77 -13.26 19.97
C SER A 11 -6.54 -12.74 20.72
N SER A 12 -5.70 -11.98 20.03
CA SER A 12 -5.06 -10.77 20.57
C SER A 12 -4.36 -10.07 19.40
N GLU A 13 -4.72 -8.81 19.16
CA GLU A 13 -3.88 -7.90 18.39
C GLU A 13 -2.47 -7.95 18.98
N LYS A 14 -1.52 -8.53 18.23
CA LYS A 14 -0.12 -8.53 18.64
C LYS A 14 0.39 -7.10 18.51
N ALA A 15 0.47 -6.41 19.63
CA ALA A 15 1.27 -5.20 19.75
C ALA A 15 2.70 -5.51 19.28
N LEU A 16 3.25 -4.65 18.42
CA LEU A 16 4.62 -4.76 17.93
C LEU A 16 5.59 -4.69 19.11
N ASP A 17 6.28 -5.79 19.39
CA ASP A 17 7.26 -5.87 20.48
C ASP A 17 8.45 -4.93 20.22
N GLY A 18 8.66 -3.96 21.11
CA GLY A 18 9.74 -2.96 21.04
C GLY A 18 9.29 -1.49 21.04
N VAL A 19 7.99 -1.23 21.18
CA VAL A 19 7.45 0.11 21.42
C VAL A 19 7.46 0.40 22.93
N GLU A 20 8.63 0.72 23.50
CA GLU A 20 8.65 1.40 24.81
C GLU A 20 8.19 2.85 24.62
N GLY A 21 7.05 3.19 25.20
CA GLY A 21 6.45 4.52 25.22
C GLY A 21 5.58 4.83 23.99
N ASP A 22 4.27 4.96 24.22
CA ASP A 22 3.26 5.69 23.42
C ASP A 22 3.38 5.67 21.88
N GLY A 23 3.84 4.56 21.29
CA GLY A 23 3.78 4.36 19.83
C GLY A 23 2.38 3.99 19.32
N LYS A 24 1.35 4.24 20.13
CA LYS A 24 -0.02 4.49 19.67
C LYS A 24 -0.30 6.00 19.68
N THR A 25 0.61 6.81 19.14
CA THR A 25 0.11 8.01 18.48
C THR A 25 -0.53 7.52 17.19
N HIS A 26 -1.83 7.17 17.29
CA HIS A 26 -2.74 7.57 16.23
C HIS A 26 -2.36 9.00 15.90
N ILE A 27 -1.77 9.23 14.72
CA ILE A 27 -1.90 10.55 14.15
C ILE A 27 -3.41 10.71 14.04
N GLU A 28 -3.97 11.60 14.86
CA GLU A 28 -5.40 11.87 14.87
C GLU A 28 -5.84 12.08 13.42
N ASP A 29 -6.87 11.33 12.99
CA ASP A 29 -7.44 11.35 11.62
C ASP A 29 -7.84 12.78 11.16
N ASN A 30 -7.87 13.74 12.08
CA ASN A 30 -8.36 15.10 11.91
C ASN A 30 -7.33 16.11 11.37
N ALA A 31 -6.08 15.72 11.11
CA ALA A 31 -5.05 16.65 10.62
C ALA A 31 -4.95 16.75 9.09
N TRP A 32 -5.68 15.92 8.34
CA TRP A 32 -5.47 15.79 6.90
C TRP A 32 -6.73 16.12 6.14
N VAL A 33 -6.72 17.29 5.48
CA VAL A 33 -7.74 17.67 4.50
C VAL A 33 -7.32 17.10 3.14
N PRO A 34 -7.95 16.04 2.63
CA PRO A 34 -7.57 15.46 1.35
C PRO A 34 -8.35 16.19 0.26
N THR A 35 -7.74 17.22 -0.33
CA THR A 35 -8.46 18.08 -1.28
C THR A 35 -8.30 17.64 -2.75
N GLU A 36 -7.34 16.76 -3.08
CA GLU A 36 -7.10 16.37 -4.48
C GLU A 36 -6.85 14.87 -4.65
N PHE A 37 -7.37 14.33 -5.76
CA PHE A 37 -7.05 13.00 -6.25
C PHE A 37 -5.55 13.03 -6.61
N VAL A 38 -4.73 12.24 -5.91
CA VAL A 38 -3.26 12.15 -6.05
C VAL A 38 -2.48 13.21 -5.25
N HIS A 39 -2.07 12.85 -4.03
CA HIS A 39 -0.94 13.52 -3.39
C HIS A 39 0.35 13.12 -4.11
N GLU A 40 0.96 14.05 -4.85
CA GLU A 40 2.32 13.91 -5.35
C GLU A 40 3.24 14.98 -4.72
N PRO A 41 4.31 14.58 -4.01
CA PRO A 41 4.73 13.21 -3.68
C PRO A 41 3.92 12.59 -2.52
N PRO A 42 4.00 11.25 -2.31
CA PRO A 42 3.48 10.60 -1.11
C PRO A 42 3.97 11.29 0.17
N ILE A 43 3.06 11.50 1.13
CA ILE A 43 3.41 12.07 2.43
C ILE A 43 4.27 11.03 3.14
N LEU A 44 5.50 11.41 3.52
CA LEU A 44 6.49 10.50 4.10
C LEU A 44 7.19 11.16 5.28
N THR A 45 7.01 10.58 6.46
CA THR A 45 7.72 10.93 7.68
C THR A 45 8.69 9.80 8.03
N VAL A 46 9.96 10.14 8.26
CA VAL A 46 10.98 9.20 8.73
C VAL A 46 11.62 9.73 10.00
N THR A 47 11.28 9.08 11.10
CA THR A 47 11.75 9.41 12.44
C THR A 47 12.84 8.43 12.84
N GLN A 48 14.06 8.93 13.05
CA GLN A 48 15.15 8.12 13.58
C GLN A 48 15.15 8.24 15.10
N ARG A 49 14.85 7.13 15.79
CA ARG A 49 14.99 7.03 17.26
C ARG A 49 16.44 6.65 17.59
N LYS A 50 16.72 6.34 18.86
CA LYS A 50 18.06 5.98 19.36
C LYS A 50 18.80 5.02 18.42
N GLY A 51 20.04 5.36 18.06
CA GLY A 51 20.89 4.53 17.19
C GLY A 51 20.44 4.55 15.73
N SER A 52 20.27 3.37 15.13
CA SER A 52 19.89 3.20 13.73
C SER A 52 18.41 2.85 13.51
N PHE A 53 17.61 2.86 14.57
CA PHE A 53 16.18 2.56 14.51
C PHE A 53 15.42 3.67 13.78
N CYS A 54 14.71 3.31 12.73
CA CYS A 54 13.88 4.22 11.95
C CYS A 54 12.42 3.75 12.01
N GLN A 55 11.53 4.68 12.33
CA GLN A 55 10.10 4.55 12.12
C GLN A 55 9.72 5.36 10.87
N ILE A 56 8.89 4.75 10.05
CA ILE A 56 8.41 5.29 8.79
C ILE A 56 6.89 5.31 8.84
N ASP A 57 6.31 6.46 8.52
CA ASP A 57 4.88 6.66 8.42
C ASP A 57 4.60 7.37 7.10
N ALA A 58 3.69 6.84 6.29
CA ALA A 58 3.35 7.41 5.00
C ALA A 58 1.87 7.27 4.64
N GLY A 59 1.38 8.24 3.86
CA GLY A 59 0.00 8.33 3.40
C GLY A 59 -0.07 8.92 2.00
N PHE A 60 -0.89 8.34 1.12
CA PHE A 60 -1.12 8.85 -0.23
C PHE A 60 -2.39 8.27 -0.84
N SER A 61 -2.95 8.98 -1.83
CA SER A 61 -4.12 8.54 -2.58
C SER A 61 -3.77 8.02 -3.98
N VAL A 62 -4.55 7.05 -4.47
CA VAL A 62 -4.41 6.47 -5.82
C VAL A 62 -5.77 6.32 -6.52
N PRO A 63 -5.80 6.33 -7.87
CA PRO A 63 -7.03 6.32 -8.65
C PRO A 63 -7.59 4.90 -8.93
N LEU A 64 -7.49 3.99 -7.96
CA LEU A 64 -8.01 2.62 -8.06
C LEU A 64 -8.85 2.26 -6.83
N PRO A 65 -9.84 1.37 -6.96
CA PRO A 65 -10.56 0.80 -5.82
C PRO A 65 -9.63 -0.01 -4.89
N PRO A 66 -9.97 -0.15 -3.59
CA PRO A 66 -9.12 -0.85 -2.62
C PRO A 66 -8.73 -2.28 -3.01
N ASP A 67 -9.66 -3.03 -3.61
CA ASP A 67 -9.41 -4.40 -4.08
C ASP A 67 -8.32 -4.50 -5.15
N ASP A 68 -8.27 -3.54 -6.07
CA ASP A 68 -7.28 -3.53 -7.15
C ASP A 68 -5.89 -3.18 -6.61
N VAL A 69 -5.82 -2.20 -5.70
CA VAL A 69 -4.58 -1.86 -5.00
C VAL A 69 -4.08 -3.04 -4.16
N TYR A 70 -4.99 -3.71 -3.44
CA TYR A 70 -4.67 -4.89 -2.64
C TYR A 70 -4.10 -6.01 -3.49
N ASN A 71 -4.69 -6.27 -4.66
CA ASN A 71 -4.19 -7.25 -5.62
C ASN A 71 -2.75 -6.94 -6.07
N ILE A 72 -2.41 -5.67 -6.28
CA ILE A 72 -1.05 -5.26 -6.68
C ILE A 72 -0.03 -5.54 -5.56
N ILE A 73 -0.35 -5.14 -4.33
CA ILE A 73 0.57 -5.26 -3.18
C ILE A 73 0.83 -6.73 -2.84
N THR A 74 -0.22 -7.56 -2.88
CA THR A 74 -0.17 -8.98 -2.50
C THR A 74 0.26 -9.93 -3.62
N ASP A 75 0.39 -9.44 -4.86
CA ASP A 75 0.84 -10.23 -6.01
C ASP A 75 2.22 -10.86 -5.72
N PRO A 76 2.34 -12.21 -5.75
CA PRO A 76 3.64 -12.87 -5.56
C PRO A 76 4.69 -12.48 -6.61
N ASN A 77 4.27 -11.88 -7.74
CA ASN A 77 5.11 -11.36 -8.81
C ASN A 77 5.17 -9.82 -8.86
N ASN A 78 5.00 -9.15 -7.71
CA ASN A 78 5.02 -7.68 -7.60
C ASN A 78 6.37 -6.99 -7.93
N ARG A 79 7.44 -7.75 -8.22
CA ARG A 79 8.71 -7.21 -8.74
C ARG A 79 8.57 -6.38 -10.02
N ARG A 80 7.49 -6.59 -10.78
CA ARG A 80 7.14 -5.80 -11.98
C ARG A 80 6.76 -4.36 -11.63
N VAL A 81 6.28 -4.15 -10.40
CA VAL A 81 5.87 -2.86 -9.85
C VAL A 81 7.02 -2.25 -9.04
N PHE A 82 7.53 -2.99 -8.06
CA PHE A 82 8.53 -2.48 -7.13
C PHE A 82 9.95 -2.74 -7.61
N LYS A 83 10.61 -1.70 -8.15
CA LYS A 83 11.96 -1.80 -8.74
C LYS A 83 13.04 -2.18 -7.71
N ASN A 84 12.78 -1.89 -6.44
CA ASN A 84 13.68 -2.21 -5.33
C ASN A 84 13.65 -3.69 -4.96
N ILE A 85 12.68 -4.48 -5.46
CA ILE A 85 12.66 -5.93 -5.30
C ILE A 85 13.47 -6.57 -6.44
N LYS A 86 14.59 -7.21 -6.11
CA LYS A 86 15.39 -7.97 -7.08
C LYS A 86 14.71 -9.29 -7.42
N GLU A 87 14.39 -10.06 -6.39
CA GLU A 87 13.79 -11.39 -6.53
C GLU A 87 13.11 -11.83 -5.22
N VAL A 88 12.11 -12.71 -5.36
CA VAL A 88 11.52 -13.46 -4.25
C VAL A 88 12.25 -14.80 -4.18
N ALA A 89 13.21 -14.92 -3.27
CA ALA A 89 14.08 -16.09 -3.15
C ALA A 89 13.36 -17.30 -2.55
N TYR A 90 12.34 -17.05 -1.73
CA TYR A 90 11.53 -18.09 -1.11
C TYR A 90 10.10 -17.57 -0.88
N ARG A 91 9.11 -18.45 -1.08
CA ARG A 91 7.72 -18.20 -0.73
C ARG A 91 7.07 -19.51 -0.30
N LYS A 92 6.41 -19.51 0.85
CA LYS A 92 5.59 -20.62 1.34
C LYS A 92 4.31 -20.10 1.97
N VAL A 93 3.18 -20.53 1.43
CA VAL A 93 1.87 -20.30 2.07
C VAL A 93 1.76 -21.26 3.25
N LEU A 94 1.59 -20.71 4.45
CA LEU A 94 1.44 -21.47 5.69
C LEU A 94 -0.03 -21.75 5.99
N GLN A 95 -0.90 -20.77 5.74
CA GLN A 95 -2.35 -20.86 5.92
C GLN A 95 -3.05 -20.01 4.85
N ASP A 96 -4.22 -20.46 4.42
CA ASP A 96 -5.08 -19.76 3.46
C ASP A 96 -6.54 -20.16 3.72
N ASP A 97 -7.37 -19.21 4.14
CA ASP A 97 -8.81 -19.39 4.31
C ASP A 97 -9.64 -18.70 3.20
N GLY A 98 -8.97 -18.21 2.16
CA GLY A 98 -9.53 -17.44 1.06
C GLY A 98 -9.63 -15.94 1.32
N ASN A 99 -9.87 -15.50 2.56
CA ASN A 99 -9.89 -14.07 2.92
C ASN A 99 -8.60 -13.65 3.62
N LYS A 100 -8.01 -14.54 4.40
CA LYS A 100 -6.76 -14.35 5.12
C LYS A 100 -5.73 -15.36 4.65
N GLN A 101 -4.52 -14.87 4.40
CA GLN A 101 -3.40 -15.70 4.02
C GLN A 101 -2.20 -15.40 4.92
N LEU A 102 -1.60 -16.44 5.48
CA LEU A 102 -0.33 -16.36 6.19
C LEU A 102 0.77 -16.90 5.28
N VAL A 103 1.72 -16.06 4.90
CA VAL A 103 2.77 -16.41 3.94
C VAL A 103 4.13 -16.11 4.52
N GLU A 104 5.03 -17.08 4.49
CA GLU A 104 6.44 -16.83 4.75
C GLU A 104 7.16 -16.51 3.44
N VAL A 105 7.84 -15.36 3.36
CA VAL A 105 8.48 -14.86 2.14
C VAL A 105 9.90 -14.40 2.45
N GLU A 106 10.86 -14.75 1.59
CA GLU A 106 12.19 -14.16 1.58
C GLU A 106 12.35 -13.30 0.33
N GLN A 107 12.48 -11.99 0.53
CA GLN A 107 12.71 -11.03 -0.55
C GLN A 107 14.14 -10.51 -0.50
N ILE A 108 14.75 -10.45 -1.68
CA ILE A 108 16.05 -9.80 -1.87
C ILE A 108 15.80 -8.40 -2.42
N GLY A 109 16.03 -7.39 -1.59
CA GLY A 109 15.97 -5.98 -1.95
C GLY A 109 17.29 -5.49 -2.54
N ARG A 110 17.21 -4.54 -3.48
CA ARG A 110 18.32 -3.73 -3.96
C ARG A 110 18.22 -2.35 -3.35
N TRP A 111 19.37 -1.74 -3.08
CA TRP A 111 19.43 -0.34 -2.68
C TRP A 111 20.60 0.37 -3.36
N GLN A 112 20.40 1.65 -3.62
CA GLN A 112 21.42 2.55 -4.14
C GLN A 112 21.26 3.91 -3.48
N PHE A 113 22.27 4.36 -2.74
CA PHE A 113 22.24 5.66 -2.07
C PHE A 113 23.64 6.29 -2.06
N LEU A 114 23.70 7.55 -2.50
CA LEU A 114 24.96 8.24 -2.83
C LEU A 114 25.77 7.42 -3.85
N PHE A 115 27.03 7.11 -3.55
CA PHE A 115 27.96 6.34 -4.39
C PHE A 115 28.04 4.85 -4.00
N LEU A 116 27.19 4.38 -3.06
CA LEU A 116 27.14 2.98 -2.63
C LEU A 116 25.89 2.29 -3.17
N SER A 117 26.01 1.00 -3.46
CA SER A 117 24.90 0.12 -3.80
C SER A 117 25.09 -1.26 -3.19
N GLY A 118 24.00 -2.00 -3.01
CA GLY A 118 24.05 -3.35 -2.47
C GLY A 118 22.72 -4.07 -2.52
N THR A 119 22.70 -5.27 -1.95
CA THR A 119 21.48 -6.07 -1.76
C THR A 119 21.31 -6.44 -0.31
N PHE A 120 20.06 -6.56 0.14
CA PHE A 120 19.74 -7.15 1.44
C PHE A 120 18.65 -8.22 1.28
N SER A 121 18.71 -9.29 2.07
CA SER A 121 17.63 -10.28 2.16
C SER A 121 16.84 -10.06 3.45
N CYS A 122 15.52 -10.06 3.34
CA CYS A 122 14.60 -10.06 4.47
C CYS A 122 13.66 -11.26 4.35
N ARG A 123 13.67 -12.14 5.35
CA ARG A 123 12.70 -13.23 5.48
C ARG A 123 11.62 -12.83 6.47
N VAL A 124 10.41 -12.63 5.98
CA VAL A 124 9.27 -12.10 6.73
C VAL A 124 8.10 -13.07 6.73
N LEU A 125 7.29 -12.96 7.76
CA LEU A 125 5.97 -13.54 7.84
C LEU A 125 4.99 -12.45 7.44
N VAL A 126 4.12 -12.73 6.48
CA VAL A 126 3.17 -11.79 5.92
C VAL A 126 1.77 -12.30 6.22
N GLU A 127 1.02 -11.51 6.97
CA GLU A 127 -0.41 -11.69 7.23
C GLU A 127 -1.17 -10.80 6.27
N GLN A 128 -1.90 -11.42 5.35
CA GLN A 128 -2.74 -10.76 4.36
C GLN A 128 -4.19 -10.91 4.80
N ASP A 129 -4.94 -9.80 4.87
CA ASP A 129 -6.39 -9.82 5.14
C ASP A 129 -7.11 -9.02 4.06
N ARG A 130 -7.83 -9.73 3.19
CA ARG A 130 -8.52 -9.13 2.06
C ARG A 130 -9.74 -8.34 2.46
N ARG A 131 -10.47 -8.76 3.50
CA ARG A 131 -11.67 -8.05 3.96
C ARG A 131 -11.33 -6.71 4.59
N ALA A 132 -10.22 -6.67 5.31
CA ALA A 132 -9.71 -5.44 5.92
C ALA A 132 -8.80 -4.62 4.98
N HIS A 133 -8.60 -5.07 3.74
CA HIS A 133 -7.63 -4.51 2.77
C HIS A 133 -6.28 -4.17 3.43
N SER A 134 -5.77 -5.12 4.22
CA SER A 134 -4.57 -4.91 5.02
C SER A 134 -3.54 -6.02 4.81
N MET A 135 -2.28 -5.65 4.93
CA MET A 135 -1.16 -6.57 4.91
C MET A 135 -0.16 -6.16 5.99
N VAL A 136 0.11 -7.06 6.92
CA VAL A 136 1.13 -6.86 7.97
C VAL A 136 2.29 -7.81 7.69
N PHE A 137 3.51 -7.34 7.91
CA PHE A 137 4.69 -8.17 7.79
C PHE A 137 5.62 -7.98 8.97
N ASP A 138 6.27 -9.06 9.39
CA ASP A 138 7.25 -9.04 10.48
C ASP A 138 8.44 -9.97 10.18
N LEU A 139 9.61 -9.60 10.68
CA LEU A 139 10.86 -10.31 10.44
C LEU A 139 10.87 -11.66 11.17
N VAL A 140 11.01 -12.75 10.42
CA VAL A 140 11.04 -14.12 10.97
C VAL A 140 12.42 -14.47 11.53
N ARG A 141 13.48 -13.97 10.88
CA ARG A 141 14.86 -14.26 11.25
C ARG A 141 15.71 -13.01 11.18
N GLN A 142 16.39 -12.70 12.28
CA GLN A 142 17.41 -11.66 12.29
C GLN A 142 18.59 -12.04 11.41
N GLY A 143 19.05 -11.09 10.60
CA GLY A 143 20.15 -11.25 9.66
C GLY A 143 20.86 -9.91 9.52
N MET A 144 20.81 -9.29 8.35
CA MET A 144 21.24 -7.89 8.19
C MET A 144 20.33 -6.89 8.90
N MET A 145 19.13 -7.32 9.29
CA MET A 145 18.16 -6.54 10.06
C MET A 145 17.95 -7.14 11.45
N LYS A 146 17.85 -6.27 12.46
CA LYS A 146 17.34 -6.57 13.81
C LYS A 146 15.82 -6.44 13.89
N LYS A 147 15.29 -5.39 13.25
CA LYS A 147 13.85 -5.11 13.13
C LYS A 147 13.52 -4.80 11.68
N PHE A 148 12.46 -5.42 11.17
CA PHE A 148 11.92 -5.15 9.84
C PHE A 148 10.45 -5.59 9.85
N SER A 149 9.58 -4.67 10.22
CA SER A 149 8.16 -4.93 10.42
C SER A 149 7.36 -3.77 9.88
N GLY A 150 6.13 -4.00 9.43
CA GLY A 150 5.31 -2.93 8.91
C GLY A 150 3.93 -3.39 8.47
N SER A 151 3.16 -2.43 7.98
CA SER A 151 1.78 -2.65 7.55
C SER A 151 1.41 -1.77 6.37
N TRP A 152 0.54 -2.31 5.54
CA TRP A 152 -0.22 -1.59 4.53
C TRP A 152 -1.69 -1.67 4.90
N LYS A 153 -2.39 -0.54 4.81
CA LYS A 153 -3.84 -0.44 4.94
C LYS A 153 -4.37 0.39 3.79
N ILE A 154 -5.45 -0.07 3.17
CA ILE A 154 -6.04 0.55 1.99
C ILE A 154 -7.49 0.83 2.31
N ASP A 155 -7.84 2.10 2.40
CA ASP A 155 -9.19 2.57 2.70
C ASP A 155 -9.83 3.15 1.43
N GLU A 156 -11.15 3.07 1.34
CA GLU A 156 -11.89 3.71 0.26
C GLU A 156 -11.73 5.24 0.34
N PHE A 157 -11.46 5.88 -0.79
CA PHE A 157 -11.32 7.33 -0.88
C PHE A 157 -12.17 7.90 -2.00
N SER A 158 -13.14 8.73 -1.65
CA SER A 158 -13.91 9.51 -2.63
C SER A 158 -13.59 10.99 -2.42
N PRO A 159 -13.14 11.73 -3.46
CA PRO A 159 -12.95 13.16 -3.34
C PRO A 159 -14.32 13.79 -3.09
N SER A 160 -14.51 14.33 -1.89
CA SER A 160 -15.65 15.20 -1.63
C SER A 160 -15.54 16.39 -2.59
N LYS A 161 -16.64 16.73 -3.27
CA LYS A 161 -16.71 18.00 -4.01
C LYS A 161 -16.53 19.11 -2.98
N ALA A 162 -15.33 19.68 -2.89
CA ALA A 162 -15.10 20.86 -2.06
C ALA A 162 -16.01 22.00 -2.56
N SER A 163 -16.94 22.40 -1.69
CA SER A 163 -17.64 23.70 -1.64
C SER A 163 -18.22 24.26 -2.94
N ASN A 164 -19.51 24.00 -3.17
CA ASN A 164 -20.41 25.07 -3.62
C ASN A 164 -21.45 25.29 -2.51
N ASP A 165 -21.02 25.93 -1.42
CA ASP A 165 -21.93 26.67 -0.57
C ASP A 165 -22.32 27.95 -1.33
N CYS A 166 -23.36 27.85 -2.14
CA CYS A 166 -24.21 28.99 -2.44
C CYS A 166 -25.67 28.54 -2.35
N GLU A 167 -26.32 29.06 -1.33
CA GLU A 167 -27.71 28.86 -1.00
C GLU A 167 -28.63 29.38 -2.12
N SER A 168 -29.60 28.53 -2.50
CA SER A 168 -30.90 28.84 -3.10
C SER A 168 -30.97 29.59 -4.44
N GLN A 169 -31.37 28.90 -5.51
CA GLN A 169 -32.74 29.01 -6.07
C GLN A 169 -32.95 28.25 -7.39
N VAL A 170 -34.08 27.53 -7.44
CA VAL A 170 -35.00 27.38 -8.59
C VAL A 170 -34.64 26.36 -9.69
N THR A 171 -35.46 25.29 -9.67
CA THR A 171 -35.97 24.44 -10.77
C THR A 171 -35.26 24.45 -12.12
N SER A 172 -34.92 23.27 -12.63
CA SER A 172 -35.58 22.62 -13.78
C SER A 172 -34.82 21.35 -14.17
N GLU A 173 -35.57 20.34 -14.60
CA GLU A 173 -35.13 19.04 -15.08
C GLU A 173 -33.92 19.12 -16.03
N SER A 174 -32.90 18.31 -15.73
CA SER A 174 -31.86 17.95 -16.69
C SER A 174 -31.39 16.54 -16.35
N LYS A 175 -31.87 15.56 -17.11
CA LYS A 175 -31.24 14.25 -17.25
C LYS A 175 -29.82 14.47 -17.77
N GLY A 176 -28.85 14.47 -16.88
CA GLY A 176 -27.43 14.54 -17.19
C GLY A 176 -26.72 13.46 -16.42
N SER A 177 -26.05 12.56 -17.14
CA SER A 177 -25.34 11.39 -16.66
C SER A 177 -24.72 11.60 -15.28
N GLU A 178 -25.16 10.81 -14.28
CA GLU A 178 -24.42 10.62 -13.04
C GLU A 178 -23.02 10.16 -13.43
N LYS A 179 -22.05 11.08 -13.47
CA LYS A 179 -20.64 10.72 -13.42
C LYS A 179 -20.45 10.06 -12.06
N GLN A 180 -20.57 8.74 -12.04
CA GLN A 180 -20.22 7.91 -10.90
C GLN A 180 -18.86 8.40 -10.40
N ALA A 181 -18.84 8.94 -9.18
CA ALA A 181 -17.62 9.46 -8.60
C ALA A 181 -16.58 8.33 -8.67
N SER A 182 -15.43 8.61 -9.29
CA SER A 182 -14.37 7.62 -9.38
C SER A 182 -13.87 7.34 -7.97
N VAL A 183 -14.25 6.20 -7.43
CA VAL A 183 -13.76 5.72 -6.13
C VAL A 183 -12.26 5.44 -6.28
N GLY A 184 -11.45 6.14 -5.50
CA GLY A 184 -10.03 5.88 -5.34
C GLY A 184 -9.74 5.17 -4.03
N SER A 185 -8.46 5.07 -3.70
CA SER A 185 -8.01 4.51 -2.41
C SER A 185 -7.08 5.47 -1.70
N TRP A 186 -7.21 5.51 -0.37
CA TRP A 186 -6.22 6.07 0.54
C TRP A 186 -5.35 4.94 1.08
N ILE A 187 -4.04 5.07 0.95
CA ILE A 187 -3.08 4.05 1.37
C ILE A 187 -2.30 4.59 2.56
N THR A 188 -2.32 3.84 3.67
CA THR A 188 -1.48 4.06 4.83
C THR A 188 -0.38 3.01 4.88
N PHE A 189 0.87 3.45 4.99
CA PHE A 189 2.04 2.59 5.12
C PHE A 189 2.83 2.94 6.38
N ASN A 190 3.04 1.96 7.24
CA ASN A 190 3.87 2.10 8.43
C ASN A 190 4.97 1.05 8.40
N GLN A 191 6.17 1.41 8.83
CA GLN A 191 7.28 0.47 8.90
C GLN A 191 8.26 0.85 10.00
N VAL A 192 8.87 -0.17 10.61
CA VAL A 192 10.00 -0.04 11.49
C VAL A 192 11.17 -0.82 10.91
N VAL A 193 12.33 -0.18 10.86
CA VAL A 193 13.59 -0.76 10.39
C VAL A 193 14.70 -0.48 11.37
N GLU A 194 15.46 -1.52 11.72
CA GLU A 194 16.72 -1.39 12.43
C GLU A 194 17.74 -2.35 11.82
N PRO A 195 18.87 -1.87 11.26
CA PRO A 195 19.93 -2.72 10.76
C PRO A 195 20.69 -3.39 11.91
N ALA A 196 21.20 -4.59 11.68
CA ALA A 196 21.99 -5.31 12.67
C ALA A 196 23.38 -4.71 12.88
N ILE A 197 23.96 -4.14 11.82
CA ILE A 197 25.26 -3.49 11.83
C ILE A 197 25.05 -2.00 11.57
N ILE A 198 25.48 -1.17 12.52
CA ILE A 198 25.43 0.28 12.39
C ILE A 198 26.59 0.71 11.49
N PRO A 199 26.35 1.54 10.45
CA PRO A 199 27.45 2.05 9.65
C PRO A 199 28.44 2.85 10.52
N PRO A 200 29.75 2.78 10.24
CA PRO A 200 30.75 3.47 11.05
C PRO A 200 30.52 4.99 11.05
N TRP A 201 30.84 5.62 12.16
CA TRP A 201 30.86 7.07 12.35
C TRP A 201 31.92 7.66 11.39
N PRO A 202 31.56 8.42 10.32
CA PRO A 202 30.74 9.64 10.32
C PRO A 202 29.37 9.54 9.60
N LEU A 203 28.86 8.34 9.35
CA LEU A 203 27.61 8.12 8.58
C LEU A 203 26.32 8.25 9.43
N ASN A 204 26.34 9.10 10.46
CA ASN A 204 25.17 9.33 11.32
C ASN A 204 24.03 9.94 10.48
N GLY A 205 22.95 9.17 10.28
CA GLY A 205 21.81 9.55 9.43
C GLY A 205 21.80 8.88 8.06
N TYR A 206 22.83 8.10 7.72
CA TYR A 206 22.87 7.31 6.48
C TYR A 206 21.71 6.32 6.41
N VAL A 207 21.45 5.58 7.50
CA VAL A 207 20.33 4.64 7.59
C VAL A 207 19.01 5.37 7.32
N ARG A 208 18.78 6.50 7.98
CA ARG A 208 17.59 7.33 7.76
C ARG A 208 17.47 7.77 6.30
N GLY A 209 18.55 8.25 5.68
CA GLY A 209 18.58 8.71 4.29
C GLY A 209 18.30 7.60 3.28
N VAL A 210 18.96 6.44 3.46
CA VAL A 210 18.75 5.23 2.65
C VAL A 210 17.30 4.76 2.78
N THR A 211 16.81 4.60 4.01
CA THR A 211 15.43 4.17 4.29
C THR A 211 14.42 5.11 3.66
N ALA A 212 14.57 6.42 3.85
CA ALA A 212 13.68 7.41 3.26
C ALA A 212 13.67 7.36 1.72
N LYS A 213 14.82 7.11 1.09
CA LYS A 213 14.91 6.96 -0.36
C LYS A 213 14.19 5.69 -0.83
N ILE A 214 14.53 4.53 -0.25
CA ILE A 214 13.96 3.24 -0.63
C ILE A 214 12.44 3.27 -0.51
N VAL A 215 11.91 3.77 0.62
CA VAL A 215 10.47 3.83 0.84
C VAL A 215 9.81 4.77 -0.18
N ARG A 216 10.37 5.97 -0.41
CA ARG A 216 9.81 6.90 -1.41
C ARG A 216 9.73 6.27 -2.80
N GLU A 217 10.74 5.49 -3.19
CA GLU A 217 10.73 4.76 -4.46
C GLU A 217 9.64 3.68 -4.50
N ILE A 218 9.48 2.89 -3.42
CA ILE A 218 8.43 1.86 -3.29
C ILE A 218 7.03 2.50 -3.41
N LEU A 219 6.76 3.57 -2.66
CA LEU A 219 5.47 4.25 -2.69
C LEU A 219 5.20 4.87 -4.07
N GLY A 220 6.21 5.50 -4.66
CA GLY A 220 6.09 6.09 -6.00
C GLY A 220 5.93 5.05 -7.11
N ASP A 221 6.54 3.87 -6.99
CA ASP A 221 6.35 2.75 -7.91
C ASP A 221 4.90 2.24 -7.88
N LEU A 222 4.32 2.08 -6.68
CA LEU A 222 2.92 1.71 -6.52
C LEU A 222 1.98 2.77 -7.09
N GLN A 223 2.19 4.04 -6.75
CA GLN A 223 1.36 5.13 -7.25
C GLN A 223 1.36 5.21 -8.78
N ARG A 224 2.54 5.07 -9.42
CA ARG A 224 2.66 5.04 -10.89
C ARG A 224 1.93 3.87 -11.50
N GLU A 225 2.04 2.67 -10.92
CA GLU A 225 1.34 1.50 -11.45
C GLU A 225 -0.18 1.66 -11.33
N CYS A 226 -0.68 2.21 -10.21
CA CYS A 226 -2.10 2.49 -10.05
C CYS A 226 -2.62 3.48 -11.10
N ILE A 227 -1.87 4.56 -11.37
CA ILE A 227 -2.22 5.54 -12.41
C ILE A 227 -2.25 4.87 -13.79
N ARG A 228 -1.21 4.09 -14.12
CA ARG A 228 -1.12 3.38 -15.39
C ARG A 228 -2.30 2.44 -15.63
N LEU A 229 -2.71 1.69 -14.60
CA LEU A 229 -3.86 0.79 -14.67
C LEU A 229 -5.18 1.55 -14.80
N ALA A 230 -5.36 2.64 -14.04
CA ALA A 230 -6.56 3.48 -14.14
C ALA A 230 -6.73 4.08 -15.53
N ASP A 231 -5.65 4.51 -16.18
CA ASP A 231 -5.69 5.04 -17.55
C ASP A 231 -5.97 3.95 -18.59
N SER A 232 -5.45 2.72 -18.39
CA SER A 232 -5.80 1.57 -19.23
C SER A 232 -7.30 1.29 -19.20
N ILE A 233 -7.91 1.27 -18.01
CA ILE A 233 -9.36 1.02 -17.83
C ILE A 233 -10.19 2.09 -18.55
N LYS A 234 -9.79 3.36 -18.50
CA LYS A 234 -10.46 4.44 -19.24
C LYS A 234 -10.36 4.23 -20.76
N SER A 235 -9.20 3.82 -21.27
CA SER A 235 -8.99 3.61 -22.70
C SER A 235 -9.79 2.42 -23.26
N ASP A 236 -9.93 1.35 -22.47
CA ASP A 236 -10.71 0.17 -22.85
C ASP A 236 -12.23 0.48 -22.86
N GLY A 237 -12.69 1.29 -21.90
CA GLY A 237 -14.09 1.74 -21.83
C GLY A 237 -14.51 2.65 -22.99
N VAL A 238 -13.59 3.49 -23.50
CA VAL A 238 -13.82 4.35 -24.69
C VAL A 238 -13.88 3.51 -25.97
N THR A 239 -13.07 2.46 -26.06
CA THR A 239 -13.04 1.59 -27.25
C THR A 239 -14.31 0.72 -27.35
N ALA A 240 -14.82 0.21 -26.22
CA ALA A 240 -16.05 -0.58 -26.19
C ALA A 240 -17.31 0.23 -26.57
N SER A 241 -17.36 1.52 -26.16
CA SER A 241 -18.51 2.40 -26.42
C SER A 241 -18.59 2.93 -27.86
N THR A 242 -17.53 2.80 -28.66
CA THR A 242 -17.52 3.23 -30.08
C THR A 242 -17.96 2.12 -31.05
N SER A 243 -18.31 0.92 -30.56
CA SER A 243 -18.62 -0.25 -31.40
C SER A 243 -20.11 -0.51 -31.68
N TYR A 244 -21.01 0.36 -31.21
CA TYR A 244 -22.47 0.24 -31.43
C TYR A 244 -23.03 1.43 -32.22
N ASP A 245 -22.53 1.70 -33.41
CA ASP A 245 -23.22 2.61 -34.35
C ASP A 245 -22.89 2.24 -35.81
N VAL A 246 -23.36 1.07 -36.25
CA VAL A 246 -23.68 0.85 -37.66
C VAL A 246 -24.98 0.05 -37.72
N ASN A 247 -26.09 0.75 -37.83
CA ASN A 247 -27.39 0.18 -38.16
C ASN A 247 -27.59 0.33 -39.68
N PRO A 248 -27.36 -0.72 -40.51
CA PRO A 248 -27.77 -0.65 -41.90
C PRO A 248 -29.29 -0.87 -41.96
N SER A 249 -29.99 0.25 -42.11
CA SER A 249 -31.31 0.41 -42.70
C SER A 249 -31.93 -0.83 -43.36
N CYS A 250 -33.10 -1.24 -42.85
CA CYS A 250 -34.04 -2.14 -43.52
C CYS A 250 -34.36 -1.65 -44.96
N PRO A 251 -34.42 -2.54 -45.97
CA PRO A 251 -35.16 -2.26 -47.18
C PRO A 251 -36.63 -2.69 -47.00
N CYS A 252 -37.53 -1.74 -47.21
CA CYS A 252 -38.93 -2.00 -47.47
C CYS A 252 -39.08 -2.81 -48.76
N SER A 253 -39.87 -3.89 -48.74
CA SER A 253 -40.72 -4.38 -49.84
C SER A 253 -41.73 -5.39 -49.29
#